data_AF-A0A960MJ86-F1
#
_entry.id   AF-A0A960MJ86-F1
#
_cell.length_a   1.000
_cell.length_b   1.000
_cell.length_c   1.000
_cell.angle_alpha   90.00
_cell.angle_beta   90.00
_cell.angle_gamma   90.00
#
_symmetry.space_group_name_H-M   'P 1'
#
loop_
_entity.id
_entity.type
_entity.pdbx_description
1 polymer ?
#
loop_
_entity_poly.entity_id
_entity_poly.type
_entity_poly.pdbx_seq_one_letter_code
_entity_poly.pdbx_strand_id
1 'polypeptide(L)'
;GQYNALLAFYGGWLRERAGERGLAFVDQWGPMNEHVFTERRTEPDFTLVPDAIHPAPAGQFLMAFELINQVQPERKSVSSIGIVPGPKGLRGGAGVTDLVVSDAKDHVTFTHLAPALPWVVPAAAYSSEQKWDAEPAAPLGVKMTVAGHKLSNERIRVAGLAPGTYQLKIDGKSVGKFPHL
;
A
#
# COMPACT_ATOMS: atom_id res chain seq x y z
N GLY A 1 -13.50 -27.25 -8.88
CA GLY A 1 -12.73 -28.31 -9.57
C GLY A 1 -11.76 -28.96 -8.60
N GLN A 2 -11.60 -30.27 -8.68
CA GLN A 2 -10.80 -31.09 -7.75
C GLN A 2 -9.32 -30.63 -7.63
N TYR A 3 -8.78 -29.97 -8.66
CA TYR A 3 -7.39 -29.47 -8.67
C TYR A 3 -7.11 -28.39 -7.63
N ASN A 4 -8.00 -27.39 -7.47
CA ASN A 4 -7.77 -26.31 -6.50
C ASN A 4 -7.85 -26.83 -5.04
N ALA A 5 -8.66 -27.86 -4.81
CA ALA A 5 -8.73 -28.54 -3.51
C ALA A 5 -7.44 -29.34 -3.22
N LEU A 6 -6.81 -29.93 -4.25
CA LEU A 6 -5.51 -30.57 -4.12
C LEU A 6 -4.40 -29.56 -3.78
N LEU A 7 -4.42 -28.37 -4.38
CA LEU A 7 -3.51 -27.28 -4.00
C LEU A 7 -3.69 -26.85 -2.54
N ALA A 8 -4.93 -26.74 -2.07
CA ALA A 8 -5.23 -26.46 -0.67
C ALA A 8 -4.65 -27.52 0.28
N PHE A 9 -4.82 -28.81 -0.08
CA PHE A 9 -4.25 -29.92 0.68
C PHE A 9 -2.73 -29.84 0.78
N TYR A 10 -2.03 -29.63 -0.35
CA TYR A 10 -0.58 -29.48 -0.34
C TYR A 10 -0.12 -28.22 0.41
N GLY A 11 -0.87 -27.11 0.34
CA GLY A 11 -0.61 -25.92 1.16
C GLY A 11 -0.69 -26.22 2.66
N GLY A 12 -1.72 -26.97 3.08
CA GLY A 12 -1.87 -27.42 4.46
C GLY A 12 -0.73 -28.34 4.92
N TRP A 13 -0.34 -29.30 4.08
CA TRP A 13 0.79 -30.19 4.36
C TRP A 13 2.12 -29.44 4.46
N LEU A 14 2.38 -28.47 3.57
CA LEU A 14 3.58 -27.64 3.65
C LEU A 14 3.61 -26.79 4.92
N ARG A 15 2.46 -26.25 5.35
CA ARG A 15 2.34 -25.53 6.62
C ARG A 15 2.70 -26.40 7.82
N GLU A 16 2.20 -27.63 7.85
CA GLU A 16 2.53 -28.62 8.90
C GLU A 16 4.03 -28.90 8.93
N ARG A 17 4.63 -29.20 7.78
CA ARG A 17 6.08 -29.48 7.66
C ARG A 17 6.94 -28.29 8.04
N ALA A 18 6.51 -27.07 7.72
CA ALA A 18 7.21 -25.87 8.16
C ALA A 18 7.17 -25.74 9.69
N GLY A 19 6.00 -25.97 10.31
CA GLY A 19 5.84 -25.96 11.76
C GLY A 19 6.71 -27.00 12.48
N GLU A 20 6.74 -28.24 12.01
CA GLU A 20 7.59 -29.31 12.56
C GLU A 20 9.09 -28.95 12.52
N ARG A 21 9.51 -28.15 11.54
CA ARG A 21 10.91 -27.79 11.29
C ARG A 21 11.29 -26.41 11.80
N GLY A 22 10.35 -25.68 12.42
CA GLY A 22 10.57 -24.29 12.84
C GLY A 22 10.85 -23.33 11.68
N LEU A 23 10.34 -23.63 10.48
CA LEU A 23 10.48 -22.78 9.29
C LEU A 23 9.31 -21.81 9.17
N ALA A 24 9.57 -20.65 8.58
CA ALA A 24 8.51 -19.72 8.19
C ALA A 24 7.68 -20.31 7.04
N PHE A 25 6.40 -19.95 7.00
CA PHE A 25 5.45 -20.37 5.96
C PHE A 25 4.61 -19.18 5.52
N VAL A 26 4.35 -19.10 4.22
CA VAL A 26 3.50 -18.07 3.60
C VAL A 26 2.44 -18.77 2.76
N ASP A 27 1.18 -18.53 3.09
CA ASP A 27 0.03 -19.03 2.34
C ASP A 27 -0.35 -18.05 1.22
N GLN A 28 -0.11 -18.44 -0.02
CA GLN A 28 -0.58 -17.70 -1.20
C GLN A 28 -1.93 -18.21 -1.68
N TRP A 29 -2.31 -19.44 -1.34
CA TRP A 29 -3.53 -20.06 -1.82
C TRP A 29 -4.77 -19.44 -1.17
N GLY A 30 -4.79 -19.35 0.16
CA GLY A 30 -5.95 -18.86 0.91
C GLY A 30 -6.36 -17.44 0.49
N PRO A 31 -5.50 -16.43 0.66
CA PRO A 31 -5.81 -15.04 0.33
C PRO A 31 -6.18 -14.82 -1.14
N MET A 32 -5.48 -15.46 -2.08
CA MET A 32 -5.82 -15.32 -3.50
C MET A 32 -7.22 -15.84 -3.81
N ASN A 33 -7.61 -16.97 -3.23
CA ASN A 33 -8.95 -17.53 -3.42
C ASN A 33 -10.01 -16.64 -2.77
N GLU A 34 -9.78 -16.13 -1.56
CA GLU A 34 -10.71 -15.22 -0.87
C GLU A 34 -11.02 -13.97 -1.71
N HIS A 35 -9.98 -13.34 -2.28
CA HIS A 35 -10.14 -12.19 -3.15
C HIS A 35 -10.95 -12.52 -4.41
N VAL A 36 -10.60 -13.60 -5.12
CA VAL A 36 -11.36 -14.02 -6.32
C VAL A 36 -12.80 -14.38 -5.98
N PHE A 37 -13.06 -15.09 -4.89
CA PHE A 37 -14.43 -15.43 -4.47
C PHE A 37 -15.24 -14.19 -4.09
N THR A 38 -14.61 -13.17 -3.52
CA THR A 38 -15.27 -11.90 -3.20
C THR A 38 -15.71 -11.17 -4.46
N GLU A 39 -14.82 -11.00 -5.43
CA GLU A 39 -15.14 -10.32 -6.70
C GLU A 39 -16.17 -11.09 -7.53
N ARG A 40 -16.12 -12.44 -7.51
CA ARG A 40 -17.09 -13.29 -8.20
C ARG A 40 -18.53 -13.18 -7.70
N ARG A 41 -18.77 -12.56 -6.54
CA ARG A 41 -20.13 -12.26 -6.08
C ARG A 41 -20.83 -11.25 -6.99
N THR A 42 -20.07 -10.37 -7.64
CA THR A 42 -20.58 -9.34 -8.56
C THR A 42 -20.17 -9.59 -10.00
N GLU A 43 -18.99 -10.16 -10.25
CA GLU A 43 -18.46 -10.45 -11.59
C GLU A 43 -18.12 -11.96 -11.69
N PRO A 44 -19.07 -12.82 -12.10
CA PRO A 44 -18.90 -14.29 -12.04
C PRO A 44 -17.65 -14.83 -12.76
N ASP A 45 -17.26 -14.19 -13.86
CA ASP A 45 -16.12 -14.59 -14.68
C ASP A 45 -14.78 -13.98 -14.21
N PHE A 46 -14.79 -13.23 -13.11
CA PHE A 46 -13.59 -12.60 -12.57
C PHE A 46 -12.48 -13.62 -12.31
N THR A 47 -11.26 -13.29 -12.72
CA THR A 47 -10.06 -14.10 -12.46
C THR A 47 -8.82 -13.22 -12.36
N LEU A 48 -7.89 -13.63 -11.49
CA LEU A 48 -6.53 -13.09 -11.44
C LEU A 48 -5.54 -13.98 -12.20
N VAL A 49 -6.02 -15.11 -12.75
CA VAL A 49 -5.21 -16.17 -13.37
C VAL A 49 -5.91 -16.59 -14.68
N PRO A 50 -5.73 -15.83 -15.78
CA PRO A 50 -6.52 -15.99 -17.01
C PRO A 50 -6.41 -17.37 -17.66
N ASP A 51 -5.22 -17.96 -17.63
CA ASP A 51 -4.96 -19.31 -18.16
C ASP A 51 -5.08 -20.41 -17.10
N ALA A 52 -5.63 -20.07 -15.92
CA ALA A 52 -5.77 -20.92 -14.75
C ALA A 52 -4.46 -21.45 -14.13
N ILE A 53 -3.28 -20.96 -14.57
CA ILE A 53 -1.97 -21.35 -14.04
C ILE A 53 -1.13 -20.13 -13.62
N HIS A 54 -1.01 -19.13 -14.48
CA HIS A 54 -0.13 -17.97 -14.31
C HIS A 54 -0.92 -16.74 -13.86
N PRO A 55 -0.62 -16.19 -12.66
CA PRO A 55 -1.25 -14.95 -12.22
C PRO A 55 -0.89 -13.79 -13.16
N ALA A 56 -1.91 -13.06 -13.56
CA ALA A 56 -1.78 -11.76 -14.22
C ALA A 56 -1.12 -10.74 -13.26
N PRO A 57 -0.69 -9.56 -13.74
CA PRO A 57 -0.02 -8.55 -12.92
C PRO A 57 -0.78 -8.15 -11.65
N ALA A 58 -2.12 -8.07 -11.68
CA ALA A 58 -2.93 -7.84 -10.47
C ALA A 58 -2.77 -8.98 -9.45
N GLY A 59 -2.77 -10.23 -9.92
CA GLY A 59 -2.57 -11.42 -9.10
C GLY A 59 -1.16 -11.45 -8.51
N GLN A 60 -0.13 -11.12 -9.30
CA GLN A 60 1.25 -11.01 -8.82
C GLN A 60 1.40 -9.91 -7.76
N PHE A 61 0.73 -8.76 -7.94
CA PHE A 61 0.71 -7.70 -6.93
C PHE A 61 0.07 -8.19 -5.63
N LEU A 62 -1.09 -8.87 -5.72
CA LEU A 62 -1.75 -9.45 -4.55
C LEU A 62 -0.84 -10.44 -3.83
N MET A 63 -0.14 -11.31 -4.56
CA MET A 63 0.81 -12.24 -3.96
C MET A 63 1.95 -11.54 -3.22
N ALA A 64 2.51 -10.47 -3.80
CA ALA A 64 3.54 -9.67 -3.16
C ALA A 64 3.03 -8.96 -1.90
N PHE A 65 1.81 -8.40 -1.96
CA PHE A 65 1.16 -7.77 -0.82
C PHE A 65 0.94 -8.75 0.34
N GLU A 66 0.48 -9.97 0.04
CA GLU A 66 0.22 -11.01 1.03
C GLU A 66 1.51 -11.58 1.62
N LEU A 67 2.53 -11.78 0.79
CA LEU A 67 3.87 -12.14 1.25
C LEU A 67 4.36 -11.13 2.30
N ILE A 68 4.33 -9.83 1.96
CA ILE A 68 4.76 -8.77 2.87
C ILE A 68 3.93 -8.79 4.15
N ASN A 69 2.61 -8.98 4.10
CA ASN A 69 1.83 -9.01 5.34
C ASN A 69 2.12 -10.21 6.23
N GLN A 70 2.40 -11.37 5.64
CA GLN A 70 2.63 -12.62 6.36
C GLN A 70 4.03 -12.73 6.95
N VAL A 71 5.03 -12.04 6.37
CA VAL A 71 6.36 -11.89 7.01
C VAL A 71 6.36 -10.85 8.14
N GLN A 72 5.22 -10.21 8.41
CA GLN A 72 5.02 -9.29 9.54
C GLN A 72 6.11 -8.22 9.67
N PRO A 73 6.28 -7.34 8.66
CA PRO A 73 7.30 -6.32 8.69
C PRO A 73 7.09 -5.41 9.90
N GLU A 74 8.21 -5.03 10.53
CA GLU A 74 8.22 -4.10 11.66
C GLU A 74 7.55 -2.76 11.32
N ARG A 75 7.56 -2.38 10.03
CA ARG A 75 6.97 -1.14 9.51
C ARG A 75 6.01 -1.43 8.36
N LYS A 76 4.78 -0.92 8.49
CA LYS A 76 3.70 -1.01 7.49
C LYS A 76 3.30 0.34 6.89
N SER A 77 4.07 1.40 7.15
CA SER A 77 3.82 2.74 6.63
C SER A 77 5.13 3.41 6.25
N VAL A 78 5.11 4.22 5.20
CA VAL A 78 6.27 5.00 4.73
C VAL A 78 6.67 6.01 5.81
N SER A 79 5.75 6.91 6.16
CA SER A 79 6.01 7.98 7.12
C SER A 79 4.69 8.46 7.77
N SER A 80 4.81 9.12 8.91
CA SER A 80 3.68 9.79 9.57
C SER A 80 4.20 10.96 10.40
N ILE A 81 4.09 12.18 9.86
CA ILE A 81 4.55 13.40 10.52
C ILE A 81 3.38 14.26 10.99
N GLY A 82 3.63 14.99 12.08
CA GLY A 82 2.69 15.95 12.65
C GLY A 82 3.36 17.30 12.84
N ILE A 83 2.74 18.37 12.37
CA ILE A 83 3.00 19.74 12.79
C ILE A 83 1.87 20.15 13.74
N VAL A 84 2.19 20.38 15.00
CA VAL A 84 1.18 20.57 16.07
C VAL A 84 1.50 21.75 16.97
N PRO A 85 0.53 22.33 17.69
CA PRO A 85 0.80 23.35 18.69
C PRO A 85 1.72 22.87 19.83
N GLY A 86 2.57 23.77 20.30
CA GLY A 86 3.44 23.61 21.45
C GLY A 86 3.60 24.94 22.21
N PRO A 87 4.38 24.94 23.31
CA PRO A 87 4.49 26.10 24.21
C PRO A 87 5.01 27.38 23.56
N LYS A 88 5.80 27.25 22.48
CA LYS A 88 6.43 28.37 21.76
C LYS A 88 5.92 28.51 20.32
N GLY A 89 4.71 28.02 20.03
CA GLY A 89 4.15 27.97 18.66
C GLY A 89 4.10 26.54 18.12
N LEU A 90 4.04 26.37 16.80
CA LEU A 90 3.97 25.04 16.20
C LEU A 90 5.32 24.32 16.31
N ARG A 91 5.27 23.00 16.42
CA ARG A 91 6.44 22.10 16.44
C ARG A 91 6.24 20.94 15.47
N GLY A 92 7.33 20.50 14.85
CA GLY A 92 7.36 19.33 13.98
C GLY A 92 7.62 18.03 14.74
N GLY A 93 7.11 16.92 14.21
CA GLY A 93 7.44 15.57 14.67
C GLY A 93 8.82 15.09 14.18
N ALA A 94 9.11 13.82 14.43
CA ALA A 94 10.38 13.21 14.00
C ALA A 94 10.58 13.33 12.47
N GLY A 95 11.80 13.69 12.06
CA GLY A 95 12.16 13.86 10.65
C GLY A 95 11.68 15.16 10.01
N VAL A 96 11.14 16.11 10.78
CA VAL A 96 10.82 17.47 10.34
C VAL A 96 11.94 18.42 10.77
N THR A 97 12.51 19.17 9.82
CA THR A 97 13.51 20.22 10.08
C THR A 97 13.11 21.53 9.40
N ASP A 98 13.80 22.62 9.73
CA ASP A 98 13.63 23.93 9.07
C ASP A 98 12.18 24.44 9.08
N LEU A 99 11.47 24.15 10.17
CA LEU A 99 10.07 24.53 10.33
C LEU A 99 9.94 26.05 10.48
N VAL A 100 9.25 26.68 9.53
CA VAL A 100 8.90 28.09 9.55
C VAL A 100 7.39 28.23 9.46
N VAL A 101 6.83 29.09 10.30
CA VAL A 101 5.40 29.39 10.35
C VAL A 101 5.23 30.90 10.20
N SER A 102 4.29 31.35 9.38
CA SER A 102 3.97 32.78 9.28
C SER A 102 3.34 33.29 10.58
N ASP A 103 3.52 34.58 10.88
CA ASP A 103 2.89 35.21 12.06
C ASP A 103 1.36 35.12 12.03
N ALA A 104 0.77 35.22 10.83
CA ALA A 104 -0.67 35.06 10.60
C ALA A 104 -1.14 33.60 10.72
N LYS A 105 -0.23 32.63 10.80
CA LYS A 105 -0.50 31.18 10.84
C LYS A 105 -1.30 30.68 9.63
N ASP A 106 -1.15 31.34 8.49
CA ASP A 106 -1.75 31.00 7.20
C ASP A 106 -0.76 30.28 6.26
N HIS A 107 0.49 30.12 6.69
CA HIS A 107 1.54 29.47 5.92
C HIS A 107 2.50 28.71 6.84
N VAL A 108 2.91 27.52 6.39
CA VAL A 108 3.94 26.72 7.04
C VAL A 108 4.83 26.05 6.00
N THR A 109 6.13 26.07 6.24
CA THR A 109 7.13 25.36 5.45
C THR A 109 8.05 24.56 6.37
N PHE A 110 8.54 23.44 5.87
CA PHE A 110 9.50 22.59 6.57
C PHE A 110 10.14 21.63 5.59
N THR A 111 11.27 21.05 5.98
CA THR A 111 11.92 19.94 5.30
C THR A 111 11.51 18.63 5.97
N HIS A 112 11.22 17.59 5.18
CA HIS A 112 10.97 16.25 5.69
C HIS A 112 11.83 15.20 4.98
N LEU A 113 12.60 14.45 5.77
CA LEU A 113 13.31 13.25 5.30
C LEU A 113 12.54 12.00 5.73
N ALA A 114 11.81 11.40 4.79
CA ALA A 114 11.12 10.13 5.02
C ALA A 114 12.12 8.96 5.10
N PRO A 115 11.84 7.93 5.91
CA PRO A 115 12.75 6.77 6.06
C PRO A 115 12.66 5.78 4.88
N ALA A 116 11.67 5.93 4.00
CA ALA A 116 11.43 5.08 2.84
C ALA A 116 10.66 5.88 1.78
N LEU A 117 10.54 5.30 0.58
CA LEU A 117 9.67 5.82 -0.49
C LEU A 117 8.34 5.06 -0.51
N PRO A 118 7.25 5.69 -1.01
CA PRO A 118 6.01 4.98 -1.31
C PRO A 118 6.21 3.83 -2.31
N TRP A 119 5.43 2.78 -2.15
CA TRP A 119 5.34 1.68 -3.12
C TRP A 119 4.55 2.16 -4.35
N VAL A 120 5.29 2.61 -5.36
CA VAL A 120 4.73 3.05 -6.63
C VAL A 120 4.51 1.86 -7.56
N VAL A 121 3.29 1.72 -8.06
CA VAL A 121 2.93 0.77 -9.10
C VAL A 121 2.60 1.54 -10.37
N PRO A 122 3.34 1.33 -11.48
CA PRO A 122 3.04 2.02 -12.73
C PRO A 122 1.68 1.56 -13.28
N ALA A 123 0.99 2.46 -13.97
CA ALA A 123 -0.30 2.17 -14.58
C ALA A 123 -0.20 1.13 -15.71
N ALA A 124 0.92 1.13 -16.44
CA ALA A 124 1.26 0.11 -17.41
C ALA A 124 2.33 -0.83 -16.85
N ALA A 125 2.30 -2.10 -17.24
CA ALA A 125 3.40 -3.01 -16.96
C ALA A 125 4.71 -2.43 -17.53
N TYR A 126 5.84 -2.63 -16.84
CA TYR A 126 7.15 -2.31 -17.40
C TYR A 126 7.32 -3.12 -18.70
N SER A 127 7.34 -2.41 -19.82
CA SER A 127 7.37 -2.97 -21.16
C SER A 127 8.75 -3.57 -21.47
N SER A 128 8.92 -4.84 -21.15
CA SER A 128 9.52 -5.76 -22.11
C SER A 128 8.37 -6.58 -22.66
N GLU A 129 8.16 -6.55 -23.97
CA GLU A 129 7.24 -7.40 -24.74
C GLU A 129 6.65 -8.54 -23.90
N GLN A 130 5.53 -8.28 -23.22
CA GLN A 130 4.87 -9.35 -22.49
C GLN A 130 4.35 -10.29 -23.57
N LYS A 131 4.80 -11.54 -23.53
CA LYS A 131 4.42 -12.55 -24.52
C LYS A 131 2.90 -12.86 -24.51
N TRP A 132 2.13 -12.24 -23.61
CA TRP A 132 0.68 -12.35 -23.46
C TRP A 132 0.06 -11.02 -23.00
N ASP A 133 -1.18 -10.75 -23.42
CA ASP A 133 -2.00 -9.65 -22.88
C ASP A 133 -2.16 -9.85 -21.36
N ALA A 134 -1.46 -9.05 -20.56
CA ALA A 134 -1.33 -9.27 -19.12
C ALA A 134 -2.43 -8.55 -18.34
N GLU A 135 -3.69 -8.88 -18.62
CA GLU A 135 -4.83 -8.44 -17.84
C GLU A 135 -5.26 -9.55 -16.85
N PRO A 136 -5.76 -9.19 -15.65
CA PRO A 136 -5.87 -7.83 -15.13
C PRO A 136 -4.53 -7.18 -14.73
N ALA A 137 -4.37 -5.89 -15.04
CA ALA A 137 -3.18 -5.08 -14.75
C ALA A 137 -2.94 -4.81 -13.25
N ALA A 138 -1.68 -4.55 -12.87
CA ALA A 138 -1.23 -4.38 -11.49
C ALA A 138 -2.01 -3.34 -10.65
N PRO A 139 -2.48 -2.20 -11.21
CA PRO A 139 -3.29 -1.23 -10.45
C PRO A 139 -4.58 -1.82 -9.86
N LEU A 140 -5.16 -2.87 -10.47
CA LEU A 140 -6.31 -3.56 -9.89
C LEU A 140 -5.92 -4.22 -8.55
N GLY A 141 -4.76 -4.90 -8.49
CA GLY A 141 -4.26 -5.50 -7.26
C GLY A 141 -4.03 -4.47 -6.15
N VAL A 142 -3.53 -3.27 -6.49
CA VAL A 142 -3.37 -2.15 -5.55
C VAL A 142 -4.72 -1.74 -4.95
N LYS A 143 -5.75 -1.63 -5.81
CA LYS A 143 -7.12 -1.28 -5.39
C LYS A 143 -7.72 -2.36 -4.50
N MET A 144 -7.63 -3.63 -4.90
CA MET A 144 -8.22 -4.77 -4.18
C MET A 144 -7.64 -4.95 -2.77
N THR A 145 -6.34 -4.71 -2.61
CA THR A 145 -5.64 -4.87 -1.33
C THR A 145 -5.70 -3.62 -0.45
N VAL A 146 -6.00 -2.47 -1.05
CA VAL A 146 -5.91 -1.15 -0.40
C VAL A 146 -4.47 -0.88 0.08
N ALA A 147 -3.47 -1.30 -0.72
CA ALA A 147 -2.05 -1.28 -0.34
C ALA A 147 -1.53 0.12 0.03
N GLY A 148 -2.04 1.17 -0.62
CA GLY A 148 -1.72 2.56 -0.29
C GLY A 148 -2.03 2.91 1.17
N HIS A 149 -3.09 2.34 1.76
CA HIS A 149 -3.43 2.60 3.16
C HIS A 149 -2.76 1.62 4.13
N LYS A 150 -2.52 0.37 3.70
CA LYS A 150 -2.07 -0.72 4.57
C LYS A 150 -0.54 -0.91 4.65
N LEU A 151 0.18 -0.69 3.55
CA LEU A 151 1.63 -0.93 3.46
C LEU A 151 2.43 0.27 2.95
N SER A 152 1.79 1.20 2.24
CA SER A 152 2.47 2.33 1.58
C SER A 152 1.95 3.70 2.04
N ASN A 153 1.39 3.79 3.23
CA ASN A 153 0.78 5.03 3.71
C ASN A 153 1.86 6.05 4.14
N GLU A 154 1.75 7.28 3.62
CA GLU A 154 2.58 8.44 3.94
C GLU A 154 1.66 9.56 4.44
N ARG A 155 1.72 9.86 5.74
CA ARG A 155 0.77 10.76 6.41
C ARG A 155 1.41 12.06 6.85
N ILE A 156 0.71 13.15 6.59
CA ILE A 156 0.96 14.45 7.18
C ILE A 156 -0.29 14.93 7.92
N ARG A 157 -0.10 15.43 9.14
CA ARG A 157 -1.11 16.18 9.87
C ARG A 157 -0.55 17.55 10.24
N VAL A 158 -1.30 18.60 9.95
CA VAL A 158 -0.97 19.97 10.37
C VAL A 158 -2.12 20.51 11.20
N ALA A 159 -1.83 21.05 12.38
CA ALA A 159 -2.80 21.60 13.31
C ALA A 159 -2.34 22.94 13.87
N GLY A 160 -3.28 23.84 14.17
CA GLY A 160 -3.01 25.15 14.76
C GLY A 160 -2.72 26.27 13.75
N LEU A 161 -3.02 26.04 12.46
CA LEU A 161 -3.09 27.09 11.45
C LEU A 161 -4.42 27.82 11.54
N ALA A 162 -4.51 29.00 10.91
CA ALA A 162 -5.77 29.75 10.81
C ALA A 162 -6.82 28.94 10.01
N PRO A 163 -8.12 29.15 10.26
CA PRO A 163 -9.17 28.53 9.43
C PRO A 163 -9.02 28.92 7.96
N GLY A 164 -9.14 27.95 7.05
CA GLY A 164 -9.00 28.20 5.61
C GLY A 164 -8.82 26.95 4.77
N THR A 165 -8.56 27.14 3.47
CA THR A 165 -8.17 26.06 2.55
C THR A 165 -6.70 26.22 2.18
N TYR A 166 -5.92 25.16 2.36
CA TYR A 166 -4.48 25.17 2.18
C TYR A 166 -4.09 24.45 0.89
N GLN A 167 -3.22 25.06 0.09
CA GLN A 167 -2.56 24.37 -1.01
C GLN A 167 -1.32 23.64 -0.47
N LEU A 168 -1.30 22.31 -0.62
CA LEU A 168 -0.11 21.51 -0.34
C LEU A 168 0.82 21.55 -1.55
N LYS A 169 2.08 21.89 -1.31
CA LYS A 169 3.17 21.77 -2.27
C LYS A 169 4.28 20.88 -1.72
N ILE A 170 4.85 20.03 -2.58
CA ILE A 170 6.07 19.26 -2.31
C ILE A 170 7.09 19.67 -3.37
N ASP A 171 8.26 20.13 -2.94
CA ASP A 171 9.32 20.65 -3.83
C ASP A 171 8.81 21.69 -4.83
N GLY A 172 7.95 22.60 -4.36
CA GLY A 172 7.30 23.64 -5.16
C GLY A 172 6.16 23.16 -6.06
N LYS A 173 5.96 21.84 -6.24
CA LYS A 173 4.89 21.26 -7.06
C LYS A 173 3.59 21.15 -6.27
N SER A 174 2.49 21.63 -6.85
CA SER A 174 1.16 21.51 -6.24
C SER A 174 0.71 20.05 -6.22
N VAL A 175 0.34 19.56 -5.03
CA VAL A 175 -0.18 18.19 -4.83
C VAL A 175 -1.70 18.20 -4.66
N GLY A 176 -2.24 19.21 -3.97
CA GLY A 176 -3.68 19.27 -3.72
C GLY A 176 -4.09 20.47 -2.87
N LYS A 177 -5.39 20.60 -2.64
CA LYS A 177 -5.97 21.57 -1.72
C LYS A 177 -6.75 20.84 -0.63
N PHE A 178 -6.52 21.22 0.62
CA PHE A 178 -7.12 20.58 1.78
C PHE A 178 -7.75 21.64 2.68
N PRO A 179 -8.99 21.43 3.16
CA PRO A 179 -9.58 22.30 4.15
C PRO A 179 -8.86 22.13 5.49
N HIS A 180 -8.79 23.21 6.26
CA HIS A 180 -8.56 23.14 7.69
C HIS A 180 -9.67 22.29 8.33
N LEU A 181 -9.29 21.36 9.21
CA LEU A 181 -10.21 20.58 10.05
C LEU A 181 -10.41 21.25 11.42
#